data_AF-A0A9C6X1F8-F1
#
_entry.id   AF-A0A9C6X1F8-F1
#
_cell.length_a   1.000
_cell.length_b   1.000
_cell.length_c   1.000
_cell.angle_alpha   90.00
_cell.angle_beta   90.00
_cell.angle_gamma   90.00
#
_symmetry.space_group_name_H-M   'P 1'
#
loop_
_entity.id
_entity.type
_entity.pdbx_description
1 polymer ?
#
loop_
_entity_poly.entity_id
_entity_poly.type
_entity_poly.pdbx_seq_one_letter_code
_entity_poly.pdbx_strand_id
1 'polypeptide(L)'
;MARHFYSVHKHEPLLEEVIKIMDERKQKTKGNNTMGKRGVKYTEEDKKYTKDLQDAMKVARSKCLLRYNDEIRVHGGALMPSRRPKKKTSVKVYNGCPDCGKPITKKCLNRHCRDHCPFKNLKKVRGEAFGPKKRRNVLAESELLEVVPVKMSKRFRKDIIQNLSNGILLGIIAGDPLIIMRGEMLWKKHRHYEHRGQYVRCKLREMARFLRVVRDSDSGISSMEQLINPHNLDLLVECAHSICGLDDDGYFERPSLGLKIGYELRRYGQLLRRKYLTRPGCTEKYDTLQ
;
A
#
# COMPACT_ATOMS: atom_id res chain seq x y z
N MET A 1 14.77 11.43 -21.05
CA MET A 1 13.95 11.04 -19.87
C MET A 1 12.85 12.04 -19.51
N ALA A 2 13.11 13.35 -19.37
CA ALA A 2 12.06 14.32 -18.99
C ALA A 2 10.87 14.41 -19.97
N ARG A 3 11.12 14.45 -21.30
CA ARG A 3 10.06 14.54 -22.33
C ARG A 3 9.14 13.32 -22.40
N HIS A 4 9.70 12.11 -22.26
CA HIS A 4 8.92 10.87 -22.27
C HIS A 4 7.98 10.79 -21.05
N PHE A 5 8.45 11.27 -19.88
CA PHE A 5 7.65 11.27 -18.66
C PHE A 5 6.47 12.26 -18.71
N TYR A 6 6.68 13.45 -19.27
CA TYR A 6 5.63 14.45 -19.50
C TYR A 6 4.48 13.92 -20.38
N SER A 7 4.80 13.05 -21.33
CA SER A 7 3.82 12.46 -22.25
C SER A 7 2.99 11.36 -21.59
N VAL A 8 3.59 10.52 -20.74
CA VAL A 8 2.92 9.33 -20.17
C VAL A 8 2.18 9.64 -18.86
N HIS A 9 2.58 10.69 -18.11
CA HIS A 9 2.06 10.98 -16.76
C HIS A 9 1.45 12.38 -16.60
N LYS A 10 1.00 12.98 -17.70
CA LYS A 10 0.40 14.32 -17.74
C LYS A 10 -0.75 14.53 -16.75
N HIS A 11 -1.49 13.45 -16.44
CA HIS A 11 -2.68 13.45 -15.61
C HIS A 11 -2.43 13.16 -14.12
N GLU A 12 -1.17 13.04 -13.69
CA GLU A 12 -0.89 12.87 -12.26
C GLU A 12 -1.07 14.23 -11.54
N PRO A 13 -1.88 14.34 -10.47
CA PRO A 13 -2.29 15.63 -9.90
C PRO A 13 -1.12 16.49 -9.40
N LEU A 14 0.01 15.87 -9.02
CA LEU A 14 1.23 16.61 -8.67
C LEU A 14 1.99 17.14 -9.89
N LEU A 15 1.91 16.46 -11.03
CA LEU A 15 2.52 16.94 -12.27
C LEU A 15 1.73 18.09 -12.85
N GLU A 16 0.39 18.02 -12.77
CA GLU A 16 -0.50 19.14 -13.13
C GLU A 16 -0.21 20.38 -12.27
N GLU A 17 0.01 20.21 -10.96
CA GLU A 17 0.44 21.32 -10.10
C GLU A 17 1.83 21.85 -10.47
N VAL A 18 2.81 20.99 -10.74
CA VAL A 18 4.14 21.42 -11.20
C VAL A 18 4.04 22.16 -12.54
N ILE A 19 3.16 21.72 -13.45
CA ILE A 19 2.89 22.36 -14.73
C ILE A 19 2.24 23.73 -14.52
N LYS A 20 1.22 23.81 -13.67
CA LYS A 20 0.57 25.09 -13.30
C LYS A 20 1.58 26.09 -12.73
N ILE A 21 2.42 25.66 -11.79
CA ILE A 21 3.50 26.48 -11.22
C ILE A 21 4.51 26.84 -12.32
N MET A 22 4.86 25.94 -13.24
CA MET A 22 5.75 26.29 -14.34
C MET A 22 5.13 27.32 -15.31
N ASP A 23 3.84 27.24 -15.58
CA ASP A 23 3.14 28.09 -16.53
C ASP A 23 2.82 29.48 -15.93
N GLU A 24 2.45 29.55 -14.65
CA GLU A 24 2.37 30.80 -13.87
C GLU A 24 3.72 31.53 -13.86
N ARG A 25 4.84 30.80 -13.73
CA ARG A 25 6.18 31.39 -13.82
C ARG A 25 6.46 31.97 -15.20
N LYS A 26 6.11 31.23 -16.26
CA LYS A 26 6.25 31.71 -17.65
C LYS A 26 5.46 32.99 -17.88
N GLN A 27 4.23 33.08 -17.35
CA GLN A 27 3.39 34.27 -17.43
C GLN A 27 4.03 35.46 -16.70
N LYS A 28 4.55 35.27 -15.48
CA LYS A 28 5.28 36.32 -14.74
C LYS A 28 6.56 36.78 -15.45
N THR A 29 7.32 35.87 -16.06
CA THR A 29 8.53 36.24 -16.83
C THR A 29 8.23 36.92 -18.15
N LYS A 30 7.07 36.66 -18.78
CA LYS A 30 6.64 37.36 -19.99
C LYS A 30 6.28 38.83 -19.73
N GLY A 31 5.78 39.15 -18.53
CA GLY A 31 5.50 40.54 -18.13
C GLY A 31 6.72 41.40 -17.80
N ASN A 32 7.87 40.77 -17.48
CA ASN A 32 9.10 41.46 -17.07
C ASN A 32 10.19 41.48 -18.16
N ASN A 33 9.84 41.16 -19.42
CA ASN A 33 10.83 41.06 -20.50
C ASN A 33 11.18 42.42 -21.13
N THR A 34 11.32 43.46 -20.30
CA THR A 34 12.08 44.67 -20.65
C THR A 34 13.38 44.64 -19.86
N MET A 35 14.47 44.52 -20.60
CA MET A 35 15.88 44.59 -20.17
C MET A 35 16.47 43.36 -19.50
N GLY A 36 17.36 42.70 -20.26
CA GLY A 36 18.46 41.95 -19.70
C GLY A 36 19.27 42.83 -18.77
N LYS A 37 19.08 42.67 -17.45
CA LYS A 37 20.00 43.17 -16.44
C LYS A 37 20.40 42.01 -15.54
N ARG A 38 21.69 41.66 -15.59
CA ARG A 38 22.37 40.91 -14.53
C ARG A 38 22.08 41.66 -13.23
N GLY A 39 21.36 41.01 -12.29
CA GLY A 39 21.11 41.57 -10.96
C GLY A 39 19.64 41.85 -10.58
N VAL A 40 18.64 41.22 -11.20
CA VAL A 40 17.26 41.26 -10.67
C VAL A 40 17.26 40.63 -9.26
N LYS A 41 17.08 41.46 -8.22
CA LYS A 41 16.91 40.98 -6.84
C LYS A 41 15.54 40.31 -6.74
N TYR A 42 15.53 38.99 -6.59
CA TYR A 42 14.30 38.23 -6.34
C TYR A 42 13.64 38.69 -5.04
N THR A 43 12.32 38.90 -5.08
CA THR A 43 11.53 39.13 -3.86
C THR A 43 11.53 37.88 -2.98
N GLU A 44 11.22 38.02 -1.69
CA GLU A 44 11.09 36.85 -0.80
C GLU A 44 9.97 35.90 -1.26
N GLU A 45 8.93 36.43 -1.90
CA GLU A 45 7.86 35.64 -2.51
C GLU A 45 8.37 34.83 -3.71
N ASP A 46 9.20 35.42 -4.57
CA ASP A 46 9.83 34.71 -5.69
C ASP A 46 10.79 33.62 -5.22
N LYS A 47 11.54 33.88 -4.13
CA LYS A 47 12.43 32.87 -3.50
C LYS A 47 11.64 31.72 -2.89
N LYS A 48 10.50 32.00 -2.25
CA LYS A 48 9.60 30.98 -1.71
C LYS A 48 8.99 30.14 -2.84
N TYR A 49 8.47 30.79 -3.87
CA TYR A 49 7.88 30.14 -5.04
C TYR A 49 8.89 29.24 -5.79
N THR A 50 10.12 29.70 -5.98
CA THR A 50 11.19 28.90 -6.59
C THR A 50 11.54 27.67 -5.75
N LYS A 51 11.55 27.80 -4.42
CA LYS A 51 11.75 26.67 -3.51
C LYS A 51 10.61 25.65 -3.56
N ASP A 52 9.36 26.12 -3.58
CA ASP A 52 8.18 25.25 -3.68
C ASP A 52 8.18 24.45 -5.00
N LEU A 53 8.52 25.10 -6.12
CA LEU A 53 8.70 24.44 -7.41
C LEU A 53 9.81 23.37 -7.35
N GLN A 54 10.96 23.68 -6.74
CA GLN A 54 12.04 22.71 -6.59
C GLN A 54 11.61 21.50 -5.75
N ASP A 55 10.87 21.72 -4.67
CA ASP A 55 10.39 20.65 -3.81
C ASP A 55 9.32 19.80 -4.50
N ALA A 56 8.42 20.41 -5.27
CA ALA A 56 7.46 19.69 -6.10
C ALA A 56 8.15 18.82 -7.17
N MET A 57 9.18 19.35 -7.85
CA MET A 57 10.00 18.56 -8.77
C MET A 57 10.72 17.39 -8.10
N LYS A 58 11.24 17.57 -6.87
CA LYS A 58 11.87 16.47 -6.10
C LYS A 58 10.87 15.38 -5.76
N VAL A 59 9.64 15.75 -5.38
CA VAL A 59 8.57 14.79 -5.09
C VAL A 59 8.19 14.02 -6.36
N ALA A 60 7.98 14.72 -7.48
CA ALA A 60 7.65 14.08 -8.76
C ALA A 60 8.71 13.04 -9.17
N ARG A 61 10.00 13.41 -9.14
CA ARG A 61 11.11 12.48 -9.44
C ARG A 61 11.12 11.28 -8.49
N SER A 62 10.89 11.52 -7.20
CA SER A 62 10.90 10.46 -6.18
C SER A 62 9.78 9.44 -6.39
N LYS A 63 8.60 9.88 -6.83
CA LYS A 63 7.50 8.98 -7.21
C LYS A 63 7.81 8.15 -8.47
N CYS A 64 8.49 8.74 -9.46
CA CYS A 64 8.94 8.00 -10.64
C CYS A 64 9.88 6.86 -10.24
N LEU A 65 10.85 7.17 -9.37
CA LEU A 65 11.79 6.20 -8.85
C LEU A 65 11.09 5.10 -8.05
N LEU A 66 10.07 5.45 -7.26
CA LEU A 66 9.26 4.46 -6.56
C LEU A 66 8.63 3.48 -7.55
N ARG A 67 7.93 3.98 -8.57
CA ARG A 67 7.26 3.13 -9.57
C ARG A 67 8.25 2.21 -10.32
N TYR A 68 9.37 2.77 -10.78
CA TYR A 68 10.44 1.97 -11.37
C TYR A 68 10.93 0.89 -10.41
N ASN A 69 11.15 1.24 -9.13
CA ASN A 69 11.59 0.27 -8.14
C ASN A 69 10.51 -0.77 -7.81
N ASP A 70 9.24 -0.47 -7.97
CA ASP A 70 8.15 -1.42 -7.81
C ASP A 70 8.12 -2.42 -8.99
N GLU A 71 8.32 -1.94 -10.22
CA GLU A 71 8.51 -2.79 -11.40
C GLU A 71 9.73 -3.73 -11.23
N ILE A 72 10.86 -3.20 -10.76
CA ILE A 72 12.07 -3.99 -10.48
C ILE A 72 11.86 -5.02 -9.36
N ARG A 73 11.02 -4.73 -8.36
CA ARG A 73 10.67 -5.70 -7.32
C ARG A 73 9.86 -6.87 -7.87
N VAL A 74 9.04 -6.64 -8.91
CA VAL A 74 8.20 -7.67 -9.54
C VAL A 74 9.00 -8.48 -10.56
N HIS A 75 9.71 -7.80 -11.48
CA HIS A 75 10.36 -8.43 -12.63
C HIS A 75 11.84 -8.78 -12.39
N GLY A 76 12.38 -8.39 -11.24
CA GLY A 76 13.81 -8.50 -10.95
C GLY A 76 14.63 -7.37 -11.57
N GLY A 77 15.87 -7.21 -11.07
CA GLY A 77 16.81 -6.19 -11.52
C GLY A 77 17.42 -5.36 -10.38
N ALA A 78 18.07 -4.25 -10.74
CA ALA A 78 18.77 -3.40 -9.78
C ALA A 78 17.87 -2.26 -9.28
N LEU A 79 17.48 -2.30 -8.00
CA LEU A 79 16.73 -1.21 -7.37
C LEU A 79 17.57 0.08 -7.38
N MET A 80 16.93 1.22 -7.69
CA MET A 80 17.53 2.54 -7.63
C MET A 80 17.22 3.26 -6.30
N PRO A 81 18.12 3.19 -5.30
CA PRO A 81 17.92 3.91 -4.05
C PRO A 81 18.24 5.39 -4.22
N SER A 82 17.66 6.25 -3.37
CA SER A 82 17.99 7.68 -3.41
C SER A 82 19.44 7.99 -3.01
N ARG A 83 20.10 7.09 -2.29
CA ARG A 83 21.53 7.15 -1.99
C ARG A 83 22.13 5.79 -2.28
N ARG A 84 23.16 5.77 -3.13
CA ARG A 84 23.90 4.55 -3.45
C ARG A 84 24.56 4.01 -2.17
N PRO A 85 24.35 2.73 -1.82
CA PRO A 85 25.00 2.14 -0.68
C PRO A 85 26.51 1.99 -0.94
N LYS A 86 27.32 2.12 0.11
CA LYS A 86 28.78 1.87 0.04
C LYS A 86 29.12 0.38 -0.08
N LYS A 87 28.24 -0.50 0.39
CA LYS A 87 28.41 -1.97 0.39
C LYS A 87 27.22 -2.63 -0.29
N LYS A 88 27.41 -3.83 -0.86
CA LYS A 88 26.30 -4.65 -1.35
C LYS A 88 25.27 -4.83 -0.23
N THR A 89 24.03 -4.44 -0.48
CA THR A 89 22.97 -4.39 0.52
C THR A 89 21.70 -4.97 -0.09
N SER A 90 20.94 -5.73 0.71
CA SER A 90 19.67 -6.32 0.27
C SER A 90 18.67 -5.23 -0.13
N VAL A 91 17.98 -5.44 -1.24
CA VAL A 91 16.90 -4.57 -1.72
C VAL A 91 15.81 -4.37 -0.65
N LYS A 92 15.57 -5.39 0.19
CA LYS A 92 14.53 -5.43 1.24
C LYS A 92 14.70 -4.39 2.35
N VAL A 93 15.86 -3.72 2.44
CA VAL A 93 16.10 -2.67 3.45
C VAL A 93 15.59 -1.30 3.02
N TYR A 94 15.23 -1.13 1.75
CA TYR A 94 14.79 0.13 1.15
C TYR A 94 13.28 0.13 0.92
N ASN A 95 12.61 1.18 1.38
CA ASN A 95 11.19 1.40 1.09
C ASN A 95 10.96 2.85 0.62
N GLY A 96 9.79 3.10 0.02
CA GLY A 96 9.36 4.43 -0.37
C GLY A 96 8.86 5.26 0.81
N CYS A 97 9.20 6.55 0.84
CA CYS A 97 8.54 7.50 1.75
C CYS A 97 7.03 7.58 1.45
N PRO A 98 6.12 7.41 2.44
CA PRO A 98 4.67 7.49 2.23
C PRO A 98 4.18 8.80 1.61
N ASP A 99 4.91 9.89 1.86
CA ASP A 99 4.51 11.23 1.44
C ASP A 99 5.11 11.60 0.06
N CYS A 100 6.41 11.39 -0.13
CA CYS A 100 7.10 11.81 -1.36
C CYS A 100 7.56 10.67 -2.28
N GLY A 101 7.40 9.42 -1.87
CA GLY A 101 7.83 8.23 -2.62
C GLY A 101 9.34 7.95 -2.60
N LYS A 102 10.15 8.81 -1.98
CA LYS A 102 11.62 8.70 -2.03
C LYS A 102 12.12 7.33 -1.50
N PRO A 103 12.86 6.54 -2.31
CA PRO A 103 13.36 5.24 -1.90
C PRO A 103 14.55 5.40 -0.95
N ILE A 104 14.34 5.10 0.33
CA ILE A 104 15.33 5.24 1.40
C ILE A 104 15.31 4.04 2.33
N THR A 105 16.39 3.84 3.08
CA THR A 105 16.47 2.72 4.02
C THR A 105 15.39 2.85 5.12
N LYS A 106 14.77 1.73 5.54
CA LYS A 106 13.77 1.68 6.64
C LYS A 106 14.24 2.43 7.89
N LYS A 107 15.53 2.30 8.25
CA LYS A 107 16.16 2.99 9.40
C LYS A 107 16.12 4.53 9.31
N CYS A 108 16.16 5.09 8.11
CA CYS A 108 16.18 6.54 7.89
C CYS A 108 14.81 7.14 7.58
N LEU A 109 13.78 6.29 7.43
CA LEU A 109 12.45 6.69 6.97
C LEU A 109 11.79 7.72 7.91
N ASN A 110 11.78 7.43 9.21
CA ASN A 110 11.21 8.33 10.22
C ASN A 110 11.90 9.71 10.24
N ARG A 111 13.24 9.72 10.23
CA ARG A 111 14.03 10.97 10.18
C ARG A 111 13.75 11.75 8.90
N HIS A 112 13.67 11.07 7.76
CA HIS A 112 13.32 11.71 6.51
C HIS A 112 11.93 12.35 6.55
N CYS A 113 10.90 11.60 6.93
CA CYS A 113 9.53 12.12 7.03
C CYS A 113 9.42 13.28 8.02
N ARG A 114 10.22 13.27 9.10
CA ARG A 114 10.24 14.35 10.10
C ARG A 114 11.02 15.59 9.63
N ASP A 115 12.21 15.43 9.05
CA ASP A 115 13.16 16.55 8.98
C ASP A 115 13.53 16.94 7.55
N HIS A 116 13.34 16.05 6.57
CA HIS A 116 13.93 16.20 5.23
C HIS A 116 12.96 15.95 4.07
N CYS A 117 11.68 15.65 4.36
CA CYS A 117 10.70 15.36 3.33
C CYS A 117 10.27 16.65 2.64
N PRO A 118 10.50 16.82 1.32
CA PRO A 118 10.11 18.02 0.58
C PRO A 118 8.58 18.23 0.60
N PHE A 119 7.81 17.13 0.73
CA PHE A 119 6.36 17.19 0.84
C PHE A 119 5.86 17.95 2.08
N LYS A 120 6.69 18.10 3.14
CA LYS A 120 6.34 18.92 4.30
C LYS A 120 6.19 20.40 3.96
N ASN A 121 7.03 20.91 3.07
CA ASN A 121 6.97 22.30 2.65
C ASN A 121 5.72 22.53 1.79
N LEU A 122 5.40 21.58 0.90
CA LEU A 122 4.21 21.61 0.06
C LEU A 122 2.90 21.54 0.88
N LYS A 123 2.84 20.76 1.97
CA LYS A 123 1.66 20.73 2.86
C LYS A 123 1.36 22.07 3.52
N LYS A 124 2.40 22.85 3.87
CA LYS A 124 2.23 24.20 4.43
C LYS A 124 1.60 25.17 3.42
N VAL A 125 1.90 25.01 2.14
CA VAL A 125 1.33 25.82 1.04
C VAL A 125 -0.14 25.47 0.81
N ARG A 126 -0.54 24.20 1.02
CA ARG A 126 -1.90 23.71 0.77
C ARG A 126 -2.92 24.00 1.89
N GLY A 127 -2.53 24.66 2.97
CA GLY A 127 -3.45 24.96 4.09
C GLY A 127 -3.99 23.72 4.82
N GLU A 128 -3.36 22.55 4.65
CA GLU A 128 -3.77 21.34 5.37
C GLU A 128 -3.43 21.49 6.86
N ALA A 129 -4.45 21.70 7.70
CA ALA A 129 -4.30 21.94 9.12
C ALA A 129 -3.44 20.87 9.81
N PHE A 130 -2.55 21.32 10.70
CA PHE A 130 -1.81 20.47 11.63
C PHE A 130 -2.78 19.90 12.69
N GLY A 131 -3.61 18.93 12.29
CA GLY A 131 -4.37 18.14 13.26
C GLY A 131 -3.44 17.50 14.30
N PRO A 132 -3.94 17.20 15.50
CA PRO A 132 -3.13 16.67 16.59
C PRO A 132 -2.31 15.47 16.11
N LYS A 133 -1.00 15.50 16.39
CA LYS A 133 -0.01 14.50 15.96
C LYS A 133 -0.31 13.14 16.60
N LYS A 134 -1.33 12.41 16.11
CA LYS A 134 -1.38 10.96 16.34
C LYS A 134 -0.07 10.39 15.81
N ARG A 135 0.59 9.54 16.60
CA ARG A 135 1.84 8.87 16.20
C ARG A 135 1.59 8.10 14.91
N ARG A 136 2.05 8.65 13.78
CA ARG A 136 1.94 8.03 12.46
C ARG A 136 2.88 6.85 12.39
N ASN A 137 2.38 5.67 12.02
CA ASN A 137 3.23 4.51 11.77
C ASN A 137 3.82 4.58 10.36
N VAL A 138 4.87 5.40 10.20
CA VAL A 138 5.50 5.68 8.89
C VAL A 138 6.02 4.40 8.21
N LEU A 139 6.51 3.43 9.00
CA LEU A 139 6.99 2.15 8.48
C LEU A 139 5.84 1.32 7.89
N ALA A 140 4.70 1.21 8.59
CA ALA A 140 3.53 0.50 8.05
C ALA A 140 3.03 1.15 6.75
N GLU A 141 2.92 2.48 6.74
CA GLU A 141 2.52 3.21 5.53
C GLU A 141 3.47 2.95 4.36
N SER A 142 4.75 2.81 4.63
CA SER A 142 5.81 2.60 3.65
C SER A 142 5.86 1.17 3.11
N GLU A 143 5.61 0.17 3.97
CA GLU A 143 5.44 -1.22 3.53
C GLU A 143 4.19 -1.38 2.63
N LEU A 144 3.13 -0.62 2.88
CA LEU A 144 1.95 -0.59 2.02
C LEU A 144 2.16 0.09 0.66
N LEU A 145 3.32 0.72 0.41
CA LEU A 145 3.68 1.18 -0.93
C LEU A 145 4.29 0.06 -1.77
N GLU A 146 4.91 -0.94 -1.14
CA GLU A 146 5.59 -2.04 -1.83
C GLU A 146 4.63 -3.15 -2.27
N VAL A 147 3.43 -3.18 -1.69
CA VAL A 147 2.38 -4.14 -2.03
C VAL A 147 1.46 -3.50 -3.06
N VAL A 148 1.22 -4.18 -4.19
CA VAL A 148 0.20 -3.76 -5.16
C VAL A 148 -1.11 -3.57 -4.39
N PRO A 149 -1.61 -2.33 -4.23
CA PRO A 149 -2.66 -2.09 -3.28
C PRO A 149 -3.95 -2.68 -3.84
N VAL A 150 -4.42 -3.76 -3.22
CA VAL A 150 -5.81 -4.17 -3.33
C VAL A 150 -6.67 -2.93 -3.03
N LYS A 151 -7.64 -2.66 -3.91
CA LYS A 151 -8.56 -1.54 -3.74
C LYS A 151 -9.27 -1.65 -2.39
N MET A 152 -9.04 -0.68 -1.51
CA MET A 152 -9.65 -0.59 -0.18
C MET A 152 -9.99 0.86 0.16
N SER A 153 -10.96 1.08 1.05
CA SER A 153 -11.29 2.46 1.45
C SER A 153 -10.18 3.15 2.25
N LYS A 154 -10.02 4.46 2.05
CA LYS A 154 -9.02 5.28 2.75
C LYS A 154 -9.14 5.21 4.28
N ARG A 155 -10.38 5.14 4.80
CA ARG A 155 -10.66 5.01 6.24
C ARG A 155 -10.22 3.65 6.77
N PHE A 156 -10.60 2.55 6.11
CA PHE A 156 -10.18 1.21 6.51
C PHE A 156 -8.65 1.06 6.52
N ARG A 157 -7.96 1.58 5.49
CA ARG A 157 -6.50 1.60 5.43
C ARG A 157 -5.88 2.28 6.65
N LYS A 158 -6.40 3.45 7.02
CA LYS A 158 -5.91 4.25 8.14
C LYS A 158 -6.20 3.62 9.50
N ASP A 159 -7.41 3.13 9.70
CA ASP A 159 -7.88 2.68 11.02
C ASP A 159 -7.43 1.26 11.36
N ILE A 160 -7.29 0.40 10.34
CA ILE A 160 -6.99 -1.03 10.52
C ILE A 160 -5.61 -1.37 9.98
N ILE A 161 -5.37 -1.16 8.69
CA ILE A 161 -4.20 -1.73 8.00
C ILE A 161 -2.89 -1.06 8.48
N GLN A 162 -2.85 0.26 8.59
CA GLN A 162 -1.67 0.99 9.10
C GLN A 162 -1.36 0.71 10.59
N ASN A 163 -2.33 0.16 11.32
CA ASN A 163 -2.21 -0.22 12.73
C ASN A 163 -1.92 -1.71 12.92
N LEU A 164 -1.71 -2.47 11.84
CA LEU A 164 -1.14 -3.82 11.92
C LEU A 164 0.35 -3.73 12.25
N SER A 165 0.86 -4.73 12.96
CA SER A 165 2.31 -4.91 13.15
C SER A 165 2.97 -5.17 11.79
N ASN A 166 4.05 -4.46 11.51
CA ASN A 166 4.85 -4.59 10.28
C ASN A 166 5.38 -6.03 10.10
N GLY A 167 5.63 -6.44 8.86
CA GLY A 167 6.25 -7.73 8.55
C GLY A 167 5.48 -8.61 7.55
N ILE A 168 5.82 -9.90 7.51
CA ILE A 168 5.32 -10.86 6.50
C ILE A 168 3.79 -10.89 6.46
N LEU A 169 3.13 -10.92 7.62
CA LEU A 169 1.66 -10.97 7.67
C LEU A 169 1.00 -9.73 7.07
N LEU A 170 1.59 -8.53 7.23
CA LEU A 170 1.06 -7.33 6.59
C LEU A 170 1.11 -7.45 5.07
N GLY A 171 2.20 -8.00 4.53
CA GLY A 171 2.34 -8.28 3.10
C GLY A 171 1.28 -9.26 2.59
N ILE A 172 1.03 -10.35 3.32
CA ILE A 172 -0.02 -11.33 2.98
C ILE A 172 -1.40 -10.67 3.00
N ILE A 173 -1.72 -9.92 4.06
CA ILE A 173 -3.01 -9.23 4.21
C ILE A 173 -3.21 -8.21 3.08
N ALA A 174 -2.23 -7.34 2.85
CA ALA A 174 -2.35 -6.26 1.87
C ALA A 174 -2.32 -6.77 0.43
N GLY A 175 -1.74 -7.94 0.18
CA GLY A 175 -1.63 -8.55 -1.14
C GLY A 175 -2.81 -9.46 -1.52
N ASP A 176 -3.65 -9.86 -0.57
CA ASP A 176 -4.79 -10.75 -0.85
C ASP A 176 -6.11 -9.96 -0.95
N PRO A 177 -6.78 -9.96 -2.13
CA PRO A 177 -8.00 -9.21 -2.33
C PRO A 177 -9.16 -9.64 -1.44
N LEU A 178 -9.28 -10.94 -1.19
CA LEU A 178 -10.40 -11.52 -0.46
C LEU A 178 -10.26 -11.22 1.04
N ILE A 179 -9.05 -11.31 1.61
CA ILE A 179 -8.72 -10.92 2.99
C ILE A 179 -9.06 -9.45 3.24
N ILE A 180 -8.62 -8.55 2.35
CA ILE A 180 -8.94 -7.12 2.47
C ILE A 180 -10.44 -6.87 2.42
N MET A 181 -11.14 -7.47 1.44
CA MET A 181 -12.58 -7.29 1.30
C MET A 181 -13.34 -7.78 2.54
N ARG A 182 -12.97 -8.96 3.07
CA ARG A 182 -13.55 -9.50 4.31
C ARG A 182 -13.28 -8.59 5.50
N GLY A 183 -12.06 -8.10 5.65
CA GLY A 183 -11.66 -7.17 6.70
C GLY A 183 -12.42 -5.85 6.64
N GLU A 184 -12.59 -5.28 5.44
CA GLU A 184 -13.31 -4.03 5.27
C GLU A 184 -14.80 -4.18 5.60
N MET A 185 -15.44 -5.29 5.22
CA MET A 185 -16.82 -5.58 5.64
C MET A 185 -16.95 -5.73 7.16
N LEU A 186 -16.00 -6.45 7.79
CA LEU A 186 -16.00 -6.64 9.24
C LEU A 186 -15.80 -5.30 9.97
N TRP A 187 -14.89 -4.47 9.47
CA TRP A 187 -14.68 -3.13 9.98
C TRP A 187 -15.93 -2.26 9.81
N LYS A 188 -16.58 -2.25 8.64
CA LYS A 188 -17.83 -1.51 8.42
C LYS A 188 -18.93 -1.92 9.40
N LYS A 189 -19.06 -3.22 9.68
CA LYS A 189 -20.03 -3.76 10.64
C LYS A 189 -19.77 -3.29 12.08
N HIS A 190 -18.50 -3.12 12.46
CA HIS A 190 -18.10 -2.82 13.84
C HIS A 190 -17.55 -1.40 14.05
N ARG A 191 -17.59 -0.53 13.02
CA ARG A 191 -16.96 0.81 13.04
C ARG A 191 -17.46 1.73 14.16
N HIS A 192 -18.63 1.46 14.70
CA HIS A 192 -19.25 2.23 15.79
C HIS A 192 -18.63 1.95 17.16
N TYR A 193 -17.81 0.89 17.28
CA TYR A 193 -17.18 0.49 18.54
C TYR A 193 -15.67 0.76 18.49
N GLU A 194 -15.22 1.77 19.22
CA GLU A 194 -13.85 2.31 19.17
C GLU A 194 -12.76 1.26 19.47
N HIS A 195 -13.05 0.27 20.32
CA HIS A 195 -12.13 -0.80 20.72
C HIS A 195 -12.10 -2.00 19.75
N ARG A 196 -13.04 -2.11 18.80
CA ARG A 196 -13.16 -3.30 17.92
C ARG A 196 -12.19 -3.32 16.74
N GLY A 197 -11.38 -2.28 16.56
CA GLY A 197 -10.27 -2.31 15.59
C GLY A 197 -9.28 -3.45 15.87
N GLN A 198 -9.06 -3.79 17.15
CA GLN A 198 -8.20 -4.92 17.51
C GLN A 198 -8.78 -6.26 17.07
N TYR A 199 -10.09 -6.45 17.21
CA TYR A 199 -10.78 -7.65 16.77
C TYR A 199 -10.63 -7.87 15.26
N VAL A 200 -10.84 -6.81 14.45
CA VAL A 200 -10.65 -6.90 12.99
C VAL A 200 -9.20 -7.26 12.65
N ARG A 201 -8.22 -6.62 13.30
CA ARG A 201 -6.80 -6.93 13.09
C ARG A 201 -6.44 -8.36 13.48
N CYS A 202 -7.01 -8.90 14.56
CA CYS A 202 -6.83 -10.30 14.94
C CYS A 202 -7.36 -11.23 13.86
N LYS A 203 -8.57 -10.98 13.32
CA LYS A 203 -9.15 -11.79 12.24
C LYS A 203 -8.35 -11.75 10.95
N LEU A 204 -7.82 -10.58 10.58
CA LEU A 204 -6.92 -10.46 9.43
C LEU A 204 -5.64 -11.27 9.63
N ARG A 205 -5.02 -11.19 10.81
CA ARG A 205 -3.80 -11.95 11.13
C ARG A 205 -4.04 -13.45 11.19
N GLU A 206 -5.16 -13.89 11.74
CA GLU A 206 -5.55 -15.30 11.81
C GLU A 206 -5.58 -15.92 10.40
N MET A 207 -6.26 -15.25 9.47
CA MET A 207 -6.36 -15.72 8.08
C MET A 207 -5.05 -15.57 7.30
N ALA A 208 -4.26 -14.54 7.58
CA ALA A 208 -2.95 -14.40 6.95
C ALA A 208 -1.96 -15.46 7.43
N ARG A 209 -2.04 -15.89 8.70
CA ARG A 209 -1.26 -17.02 9.21
C ARG A 209 -1.70 -18.32 8.55
N PHE A 210 -3.00 -18.53 8.39
CA PHE A 210 -3.52 -19.69 7.68
C PHE A 210 -3.05 -19.74 6.22
N LEU A 211 -3.20 -18.64 5.47
CA LEU A 211 -2.73 -18.57 4.09
C LEU A 211 -1.20 -18.73 3.97
N ARG A 212 -0.44 -18.34 5.01
CA ARG A 212 1.00 -18.60 5.05
C ARG A 212 1.29 -20.10 5.14
N VAL A 213 0.64 -20.83 6.05
CA VAL A 213 0.81 -22.29 6.18
C VAL A 213 0.52 -22.98 4.85
N VAL A 214 -0.58 -22.58 4.20
CA VAL A 214 -0.95 -23.10 2.87
C VAL A 214 0.14 -22.86 1.83
N ARG A 215 0.71 -21.65 1.78
CA ARG A 215 1.81 -21.31 0.84
C ARG A 215 3.10 -22.04 1.14
N ASP A 216 3.36 -22.36 2.41
CA ASP A 216 4.52 -23.11 2.84
C ASP A 216 4.36 -24.60 2.46
N SER A 217 3.12 -25.13 2.44
CA SER A 217 2.79 -26.49 1.96
C SER A 217 2.73 -26.61 0.44
N ASP A 218 2.07 -25.67 -0.24
CA ASP A 218 1.94 -25.63 -1.70
C ASP A 218 2.18 -24.20 -2.23
N SER A 219 3.32 -24.04 -2.92
CA SER A 219 3.72 -22.78 -3.54
C SER A 219 2.82 -22.33 -4.69
N GLY A 220 1.98 -23.22 -5.24
CA GLY A 220 1.00 -22.91 -6.30
C GLY A 220 -0.17 -22.05 -5.81
N ILE A 221 -0.46 -22.06 -4.50
CA ILE A 221 -1.57 -21.29 -3.94
C ILE A 221 -1.12 -19.91 -3.48
N SER A 222 -1.42 -18.89 -4.29
CA SER A 222 -1.05 -17.51 -3.99
C SER A 222 -2.12 -16.71 -3.26
N SER A 223 -3.38 -17.15 -3.24
CA SER A 223 -4.50 -16.36 -2.69
C SER A 223 -5.58 -17.20 -2.01
N MET A 224 -6.36 -16.57 -1.12
CA MET A 224 -7.54 -17.17 -0.51
C MET A 224 -8.60 -17.57 -1.55
N GLU A 225 -8.69 -16.84 -2.66
CA GLU A 225 -9.62 -17.16 -3.74
C GLU A 225 -9.27 -18.50 -4.40
N GLN A 226 -7.98 -18.75 -4.65
CA GLN A 226 -7.49 -20.04 -5.15
C GLN A 226 -7.68 -21.15 -4.11
N LEU A 227 -7.38 -20.88 -2.84
CA LEU A 227 -7.51 -21.87 -1.76
C LEU A 227 -8.94 -22.37 -1.56
N ILE A 228 -9.94 -21.50 -1.71
CA ILE A 228 -11.36 -21.86 -1.50
C ILE A 228 -11.96 -22.60 -2.71
N ASN A 229 -11.20 -22.75 -3.79
CA ASN A 229 -11.61 -23.60 -4.91
C ASN A 229 -11.83 -25.05 -4.42
N PRO A 230 -12.96 -25.70 -4.76
CA PRO A 230 -13.22 -27.09 -4.37
C PRO A 230 -12.08 -28.07 -4.69
N HIS A 231 -11.31 -27.83 -5.76
CA HIS A 231 -10.15 -28.66 -6.11
C HIS A 231 -9.02 -28.64 -5.07
N ASN A 232 -8.97 -27.61 -4.22
CA ASN A 232 -7.95 -27.45 -3.18
C ASN A 232 -8.51 -27.75 -1.78
N LEU A 233 -9.69 -28.37 -1.67
CA LEU A 233 -10.36 -28.59 -0.39
C LEU A 233 -9.55 -29.53 0.52
N ASP A 234 -8.98 -30.59 -0.03
CA ASP A 234 -8.17 -31.55 0.75
C ASP A 234 -6.95 -30.86 1.34
N LEU A 235 -6.20 -30.12 0.53
CA LEU A 235 -5.07 -29.30 0.97
C LEU A 235 -5.49 -28.26 2.04
N LEU A 236 -6.66 -27.64 1.88
CA LEU A 236 -7.21 -26.70 2.86
C LEU A 236 -7.45 -27.39 4.21
N VAL A 237 -8.02 -28.61 4.21
CA VAL A 237 -8.29 -29.39 5.43
C VAL A 237 -6.98 -29.84 6.07
N GLU A 238 -6.03 -30.36 5.30
CA GLU A 238 -4.70 -30.75 5.78
C GLU A 238 -3.97 -29.57 6.44
N CYS A 239 -3.98 -28.40 5.79
CA CYS A 239 -3.39 -27.18 6.37
C CYS A 239 -4.13 -26.71 7.63
N ALA A 240 -5.45 -26.94 7.70
CA ALA A 240 -6.24 -26.63 8.89
C ALA A 240 -5.93 -27.59 10.04
N HIS A 241 -5.65 -28.86 9.76
CA HIS A 241 -5.19 -29.83 10.77
C HIS A 241 -3.80 -29.46 11.27
N SER A 242 -2.87 -29.18 10.34
CA SER A 242 -1.50 -28.78 10.64
C SER A 242 -1.44 -27.53 11.54
N ILE A 243 -2.19 -26.47 11.22
CA ILE A 243 -2.19 -25.24 12.04
C ILE A 243 -2.83 -25.42 13.41
N CYS A 244 -3.70 -26.42 13.57
CA CYS A 244 -4.32 -26.79 14.84
C CYS A 244 -3.46 -27.74 15.68
N GLY A 245 -2.35 -28.25 15.13
CA GLY A 245 -1.47 -29.21 15.78
C GLY A 245 -2.15 -30.56 15.98
N LEU A 246 -2.67 -31.16 14.89
CA LEU A 246 -3.12 -32.54 14.90
C LEU A 246 -1.93 -33.47 15.12
N ASP A 247 -2.01 -34.33 16.12
CA ASP A 247 -1.03 -35.40 16.37
C ASP A 247 -1.43 -36.73 15.72
N ASP A 248 -0.52 -37.71 15.79
CA ASP A 248 -0.71 -39.04 15.21
C ASP A 248 -1.84 -39.83 15.90
N ASP A 249 -2.18 -39.48 17.14
CA ASP A 249 -3.25 -40.09 17.93
C ASP A 249 -4.63 -39.47 17.61
N GLY A 250 -4.69 -38.44 16.76
CA GLY A 250 -5.93 -37.80 16.31
C GLY A 250 -6.42 -36.65 17.19
N TYR A 251 -5.61 -36.16 18.12
CA TYR A 251 -5.93 -35.02 18.99
C TYR A 251 -5.40 -33.71 18.42
N PHE A 252 -6.16 -32.64 18.62
CA PHE A 252 -5.75 -31.29 18.26
C PHE A 252 -5.17 -30.55 19.48
N GLU A 253 -3.97 -30.00 19.36
CA GLU A 253 -3.40 -29.09 20.36
C GLU A 253 -4.31 -27.85 20.56
N ARG A 254 -4.92 -27.35 19.48
CA ARG A 254 -5.69 -26.09 19.46
C ARG A 254 -7.05 -26.26 18.77
N PRO A 255 -7.99 -27.04 19.34
CA PRO A 255 -9.28 -27.33 18.71
C PRO A 255 -10.13 -26.07 18.50
N SER A 256 -10.04 -25.10 19.43
CA SER A 256 -10.75 -23.82 19.29
C SER A 256 -10.29 -22.98 18.10
N LEU A 257 -9.05 -23.18 17.62
CA LEU A 257 -8.54 -22.53 16.42
C LEU A 257 -9.18 -23.13 15.16
N GLY A 258 -9.34 -24.45 15.11
CA GLY A 258 -10.02 -25.15 14.02
C GLY A 258 -11.45 -24.64 13.82
N LEU A 259 -12.21 -24.49 14.92
CA LEU A 259 -13.56 -23.91 14.87
C LEU A 259 -13.57 -22.47 14.32
N LYS A 260 -12.60 -21.64 14.72
CA LYS A 260 -12.51 -20.25 14.25
C LYS A 260 -12.14 -20.17 12.77
N ILE A 261 -11.18 -20.98 12.33
CA ILE A 261 -10.75 -21.05 10.93
C ILE A 261 -11.89 -21.56 10.06
N GLY A 262 -12.52 -22.68 10.41
CA GLY A 262 -13.65 -23.24 9.67
C GLY A 262 -14.81 -22.23 9.52
N TYR A 263 -15.16 -21.54 10.62
CA TYR A 263 -16.18 -20.48 10.56
C TYR A 263 -15.79 -19.34 9.61
N GLU A 264 -14.55 -18.84 9.69
CA GLU A 264 -14.10 -17.78 8.80
C GLU A 264 -14.04 -18.25 7.35
N LEU A 265 -13.51 -19.43 7.05
CA LEU A 265 -13.47 -20.00 5.70
C LEU A 265 -14.86 -20.09 5.06
N ARG A 266 -15.87 -20.51 5.83
CA ARG A 266 -17.28 -20.46 5.38
C ARG A 266 -17.70 -19.05 5.00
N ARG A 267 -17.30 -18.02 5.77
CA ARG A 267 -17.58 -16.61 5.44
C ARG A 267 -16.85 -16.15 4.18
N TYR A 268 -15.62 -16.60 3.96
CA TYR A 268 -14.88 -16.32 2.72
C TYR A 268 -15.53 -17.00 1.51
N GLY A 269 -15.98 -18.25 1.61
CA GLY A 269 -16.73 -18.93 0.55
C GLY A 269 -18.04 -18.22 0.20
N GLN A 270 -18.81 -17.80 1.22
CA GLN A 270 -20.02 -16.98 1.01
C GLN A 270 -19.72 -15.65 0.31
N LEU A 271 -18.61 -15.01 0.68
CA LEU A 271 -18.17 -13.75 0.08
C LEU A 271 -17.75 -13.96 -1.38
N LEU A 272 -17.02 -15.03 -1.66
CA LEU A 272 -16.59 -15.37 -3.00
C LEU A 272 -17.79 -15.68 -3.91
N ARG A 273 -18.76 -16.47 -3.43
CA ARG A 273 -20.03 -16.71 -4.14
C ARG A 273 -20.75 -15.40 -4.48
N ARG A 274 -20.89 -14.49 -3.51
CA ARG A 274 -21.51 -13.16 -3.75
C ARG A 274 -20.75 -12.34 -4.79
N LYS A 275 -19.42 -12.35 -4.75
CA LYS A 275 -18.55 -11.64 -5.70
C LYS A 275 -18.76 -12.15 -7.14
N TYR A 276 -18.96 -13.45 -7.34
CA TYR A 276 -19.24 -14.01 -8.67
C TYR A 276 -20.64 -13.66 -9.17
N LEU A 277 -21.65 -13.68 -8.29
CA LEU A 277 -23.04 -13.35 -8.65
C LEU A 277 -23.24 -11.86 -9.01
N THR A 278 -22.44 -10.95 -8.46
CA THR A 278 -22.54 -9.50 -8.75
C THR A 278 -21.67 -9.04 -9.92
N ARG A 279 -20.95 -9.96 -10.57
CA ARG A 279 -20.14 -9.63 -11.75
C ARG A 279 -21.07 -9.49 -12.97
N PRO A 280 -21.09 -8.33 -13.66
CA PRO A 280 -21.93 -8.17 -14.85
C PRO A 280 -21.51 -9.21 -15.91
N GLY A 281 -22.45 -10.07 -16.32
CA GLY A 281 -22.25 -11.14 -17.32
C GLY A 281 -22.32 -12.58 -16.81
N CYS A 282 -22.75 -12.84 -15.55
CA CYS A 282 -22.79 -14.20 -14.97
C CYS A 282 -24.20 -14.62 -14.50
N THR A 283 -25.22 -14.44 -15.35
CA THR A 283 -26.59 -14.96 -15.13
C THR A 283 -26.93 -16.16 -16.01
N GLU A 284 -25.98 -16.68 -16.79
CA GLU A 284 -26.15 -17.95 -17.49
C GLU A 284 -25.41 -19.03 -16.72
N LYS A 285 -26.06 -20.18 -16.48
CA LYS A 285 -25.52 -21.44 -15.88
C LYS A 285 -25.74 -21.67 -14.38
N TYR A 286 -26.95 -21.43 -13.87
CA TYR A 286 -27.44 -22.14 -12.66
C TYR A 286 -28.63 -23.07 -12.93
N ASP A 287 -28.95 -23.39 -14.18
CA ASP A 287 -30.09 -24.26 -14.56
C ASP A 287 -29.74 -25.74 -14.80
N THR A 288 -28.59 -26.24 -14.35
CA THR A 288 -28.21 -27.66 -14.58
C THR A 288 -27.71 -28.39 -13.33
N LEU A 289 -28.35 -28.15 -12.19
CA LEU A 289 -28.30 -29.05 -11.03
C LEU A 289 -29.69 -29.10 -10.38
N GLN A 290 -30.60 -29.83 -11.03
CA GLN A 290 -31.75 -30.48 -10.38
C GLN A 290 -31.39 -31.95 -10.18
#